data_AF-A0A8T6MB07-F1
#
_entry.id   AF-A0A8T6MB07-F1
#
_cell.length_a   1.000
_cell.length_b   1.000
_cell.length_c   1.000
_cell.angle_alpha   90.00
_cell.angle_beta   90.00
_cell.angle_gamma   90.00
#
_symmetry.space_group_name_H-M   'P 1'
#
loop_
_entity.id
_entity.type
_entity.pdbx_description
1 polymer ?
#
loop_
_entity_poly.entity_id
_entity_poly.type
_entity_poly.pdbx_seq_one_letter_code
_entity_poly.pdbx_strand_id
1 'polypeptide(L)' 'MSKIQSPLKKRRLAKATANAGLFRTAPYWIFLKTNRKVAGGPTMRHWRRRKVKLRL' A
#
# COMPACT_ATOMS: atom_id res chain seq x y z
N MET A 1 -8.99 13.80 -6.03
CA MET A 1 -7.77 13.64 -6.87
C MET A 1 -7.71 14.85 -7.78
N SER A 2 -6.60 15.60 -7.84
CA SER A 2 -6.53 16.73 -8.77
C SER A 2 -6.49 16.20 -10.21
N LYS A 3 -7.25 16.85 -11.11
CA LYS A 3 -7.32 16.46 -12.54
C LYS A 3 -5.96 16.60 -13.23
N ILE A 4 -5.18 17.61 -12.83
CA ILE A 4 -3.84 17.87 -13.37
C ILE A 4 -2.80 17.46 -12.32
N GLN A 5 -1.87 16.57 -12.73
CA GLN A 5 -0.77 16.07 -11.90
C GLN A 5 0.46 15.79 -12.76
N SER A 6 1.65 16.09 -12.22
CA SER A 6 2.90 15.76 -12.91
C SER A 6 3.06 14.24 -13.07
N PRO A 7 3.77 13.77 -14.12
CA PRO A 7 3.98 12.34 -14.35
C PRO A 7 4.66 11.64 -13.17
N LEU A 8 5.64 12.31 -12.54
CA LEU A 8 6.32 11.82 -11.34
C LEU A 8 5.36 11.65 -10.15
N LYS A 9 4.45 12.61 -9.94
CA LYS A 9 3.44 12.52 -8.89
C LYS A 9 2.47 11.37 -9.15
N LYS A 10 2.03 11.18 -10.40
CA LYS A 10 1.20 10.03 -10.80
C LYS A 10 1.90 8.70 -10.54
N ARG A 11 3.18 8.57 -10.93
CA ARG A 11 3.97 7.34 -10.69
C ARG A 11 4.18 7.06 -9.21
N ARG A 12 4.51 8.07 -8.40
CA ARG A 12 4.67 7.92 -6.94
C ARG A 12 3.34 7.55 -6.27
N LEU A 13 2.21 8.12 -6.70
CA LEU A 13 0.89 7.73 -6.22
C LEU A 13 0.53 6.31 -6.62
N ALA A 14 0.76 5.93 -7.88
CA ALA A 14 0.52 4.58 -8.38
C ALA A 14 1.35 3.54 -7.60
N LYS A 15 2.62 3.84 -7.30
CA LYS A 15 3.46 3.00 -6.44
C LYS A 15 2.92 2.94 -5.02
N ALA A 16 2.49 4.07 -4.44
CA ALA A 16 1.92 4.10 -3.10
C ALA A 16 0.58 3.33 -3.00
N THR A 17 -0.26 3.37 -4.03
CA THR A 17 -1.51 2.60 -4.11
C THR A 17 -1.26 1.13 -4.40
N ALA A 18 -0.33 0.80 -5.30
CA ALA A 18 0.06 -0.57 -5.60
C ALA A 18 0.64 -1.25 -4.36
N ASN A 19 1.53 -0.55 -3.64
CA ASN A 19 2.03 -1.00 -2.35
C ASN A 19 0.88 -1.21 -1.35
N ALA A 20 -0.01 -0.22 -1.17
CA ALA A 20 -1.17 -0.38 -0.30
C ALA A 20 -2.09 -1.55 -0.72
N GLY A 21 -2.20 -1.84 -2.01
CA GLY A 21 -2.96 -2.97 -2.58
C GLY A 21 -2.27 -4.32 -2.41
N LEU A 22 -0.93 -4.38 -2.52
CA LEU A 22 -0.10 -5.55 -2.21
C LEU A 22 -0.04 -5.85 -0.70
N PHE A 23 -0.33 -4.88 0.15
CA PHE A 23 -0.56 -5.07 1.59
C PHE A 23 -2.04 -5.29 1.92
N ARG A 24 -2.85 -5.74 0.97
CA ARG A 24 -3.88 -6.70 1.35
C ARG A 24 -3.18 -7.84 2.07
N THR A 25 -3.78 -8.29 3.16
CA THR A 25 -3.36 -9.41 4.00
C THR A 25 -2.52 -10.42 3.21
N ALA A 26 -1.38 -10.84 3.77
CA ALA A 26 -0.46 -11.72 3.05
C ALA A 26 -1.24 -12.90 2.42
N PRO A 27 -0.88 -13.37 1.22
CA PRO A 27 -1.58 -14.48 0.59
C PRO A 27 -1.70 -15.68 1.54
N TYR A 28 -2.86 -16.34 1.52
CA TYR A 28 -3.16 -17.43 2.46
C TYR A 28 -2.09 -18.52 2.49
N TRP A 29 -1.54 -18.85 1.32
CA TRP A 29 -0.47 -19.85 1.18
C TRP A 29 0.79 -19.52 2.01
N ILE A 30 1.07 -18.24 2.26
CA ILE A 30 2.21 -17.84 3.11
C ILE A 30 1.94 -18.24 4.55
N PHE A 31 0.71 -18.06 5.06
CA PHE A 31 0.35 -18.49 6.40
C PHE A 31 0.47 -20.01 6.55
N LEU A 32 0.00 -20.76 5.55
CA LEU A 32 0.14 -22.21 5.51
C LEU A 32 1.61 -22.67 5.49
N LYS A 33 2.46 -22.04 4.67
CA LYS A 33 3.87 -22.47 4.53
C LYS A 33 4.75 -22.05 5.71
N THR A 34 4.50 -20.88 6.28
CA THR A 34 5.43 -20.26 7.25
C THR A 34 4.90 -20.27 8.69
N ASN A 35 3.72 -20.86 8.94
CA ASN A 35 3.03 -20.80 10.24
C ASN A 35 2.98 -19.38 10.83
N ARG A 36 2.88 -18.37 9.95
CA ARG A 36 2.87 -16.97 10.36
C ARG A 36 1.59 -16.69 11.15
N LYS A 37 1.69 -16.14 12.36
CA LYS A 37 0.53 -15.81 13.19
C LYS A 37 -0.07 -14.43 12.89
N VAL A 38 0.73 -13.52 12.31
CA VAL A 38 0.33 -12.12 12.11
C VAL A 38 -0.07 -11.89 10.66
N ALA A 39 -1.35 -11.60 10.46
CA ALA A 39 -1.95 -11.43 9.14
C ALA A 39 -1.65 -10.07 8.48
N GLY A 40 -1.47 -9.03 9.31
CA GLY A 40 -1.23 -7.66 8.87
C GLY A 40 0.24 -7.36 8.63
N GLY A 41 0.54 -6.66 7.53
CA GLY A 41 1.85 -6.06 7.30
C GLY A 41 1.94 -4.63 7.87
N PRO A 42 3.13 -4.12 8.22
CA PRO A 42 3.34 -2.78 8.80
C PRO A 42 2.91 -1.63 7.88
N THR A 43 2.70 -1.93 6.61
CA THR A 43 2.46 -1.01 5.51
C THR A 43 0.99 -0.95 5.08
N MET A 44 0.09 -1.65 5.79
CA MET A 44 -1.36 -1.46 5.64
C MET A 44 -1.72 -0.01 5.93
N ARG A 45 -2.48 0.61 5.02
CA ARG A 45 -2.83 2.03 5.14
C ARG A 45 -4.25 2.31 4.70
N HIS A 46 -5.02 2.95 5.58
CA HIS A 46 -6.34 3.48 5.24
C HIS A 46 -6.24 4.95 4.85
N TRP A 47 -6.85 5.33 3.72
CA TRP A 47 -6.77 6.69 3.15
C TRP A 47 -7.39 7.78 4.04
N ARG A 48 -8.37 7.43 4.90
CA ARG A 48 -8.90 8.34 5.93
C ARG A 48 -8.00 8.47 7.15
N ARG A 49 -7.32 7.39 7.56
CA ARG A 49 -6.51 7.37 8.81
C ARG A 49 -5.09 7.88 8.60
N ARG A 50 -4.47 7.61 7.44
CA ARG A 50 -3.10 8.04 7.10
C ARG A 50 -3.04 8.53 5.66
N LYS A 51 -2.63 9.79 5.48
CA LYS A 51 -2.43 10.42 4.15
C LYS A 51 -1.09 10.02 3.53
N VAL A 52 -1.00 10.00 2.19
CA VAL A 52 0.30 9.88 1.52
C VAL A 52 1.03 11.21 1.70
N LYS A 53 2.17 11.23 2.40
CA LYS A 53 3.12 12.34 2.31
C LYS A 53 4.08 12.02 1.17
N LEU A 54 3.86 12.63 0.01
CA LEU A 54 4.85 12.62 -1.07
C LEU A 54 5.86 13.72 -0.75
N ARG A 55 7.07 13.37 -0.32
CA ARG A 55 8.18 14.33 -0.34
C ARG A 55 8.44 14.68 -1.80
N LEU A 56 8.41 15.98 -2.12
CA LEU A 56 8.67 16.49 -3.47
C LEU A 56 10.16 16.41 -3.73
#